data_AF-A0A9W4IWL6-F1
#
_entry.id   AF-A0A9W4IWL6-F1
#
_cell.length_a   1.000
_cell.length_b   1.000
_cell.length_c   1.000
_cell.angle_alpha   90.00
_cell.angle_beta   90.00
_cell.angle_gamma   90.00
#
_symmetry.space_group_name_H-M   'P 1'
#
loop_
_entity.id
_entity.type
_entity.pdbx_description
1 polymer ?
#
loop_
_entity_poly.entity_id
_entity_poly.type
_entity_poly.pdbx_seq_one_letter_code
_entity_poly.pdbx_strand_id
1 'polypeptide(L)'
;MAETPCSACTWTPERQSHCSYNSHVSIFYSASNRGAWSLGSKFILKERSSAPPNFERANLQFLSSKTTIPILQTVQEWTEDDGTYFQIMNRMKGQPLSEAWPTMSQTDKERVASQTAEYLKQLRELHSDRMESLGGQPLYDAFLFPPKYGVGHGPFSSDDELWAEMSKSLTHVQEEVRVKLRERLPTAAPYTFTHGDLTDVNIMVEDGHLVGIIDWEAAGYFPAWWEFAALSIGLGRVDVEWKQTLRRYMPSADREF
;
A
#
# COMPACT_ATOMS: atom_id res chain seq x y z
N MET A 1 10.42 -19.25 38.36
CA MET A 1 9.95 -17.95 37.84
C MET A 1 8.61 -18.22 37.18
N ALA A 2 7.56 -17.45 37.47
CA ALA A 2 6.27 -17.66 36.80
C ALA A 2 6.43 -17.32 35.32
N GLU A 3 6.06 -18.24 34.43
CA GLU A 3 6.16 -18.04 32.99
C GLU A 3 5.08 -17.06 32.53
N THR A 4 5.48 -15.97 31.86
CA THR A 4 4.55 -14.98 31.32
C THR A 4 3.67 -15.62 30.25
N PRO A 5 2.34 -15.56 30.38
CA PRO A 5 1.44 -16.07 29.36
C PRO A 5 1.59 -15.31 28.04
N CYS A 6 1.40 -16.00 26.92
CA CYS A 6 1.35 -15.39 25.60
C CYS A 6 0.21 -14.36 25.52
N SER A 7 0.48 -13.14 25.05
CA SER A 7 -0.54 -12.08 24.94
C SER A 7 -1.64 -12.41 23.93
N ALA A 8 -1.34 -13.23 22.92
CA ALA A 8 -2.27 -13.61 21.87
C ALA A 8 -3.28 -14.69 22.33
N CYS A 9 -2.80 -15.76 22.95
CA CYS A 9 -3.63 -16.91 23.30
C CYS A 9 -3.86 -17.05 24.81
N THR A 10 -3.21 -16.22 25.64
CA THR A 10 -3.24 -16.24 27.11
C THR A 10 -2.67 -17.51 27.77
N TRP A 11 -2.01 -18.38 26.99
CA TRP A 11 -1.48 -19.64 27.51
C TRP A 11 -0.04 -19.49 28.03
N THR A 12 0.27 -20.22 29.10
CA THR A 12 1.66 -20.45 29.53
C THR A 12 2.32 -21.52 28.66
N PRO A 13 3.65 -21.54 28.54
CA PRO A 13 4.38 -22.62 27.88
C PRO A 13 4.01 -24.01 28.40
N GLU A 14 3.86 -24.16 29.73
CA GLU A 14 3.37 -25.41 30.34
C GLU A 14 1.98 -25.82 29.82
N ARG A 15 1.03 -24.88 29.72
CA ARG A 15 -0.30 -25.19 29.17
C ARG A 15 -0.22 -25.58 27.69
N GLN A 16 0.67 -24.92 26.93
CA GLN A 16 0.88 -25.20 25.52
C GLN A 16 1.45 -26.60 25.29
N SER A 17 2.36 -27.08 26.14
CA SER A 17 2.94 -28.42 26.00
C SER A 17 1.98 -29.56 26.35
N HIS A 18 0.95 -29.29 27.15
CA HIS A 18 -0.06 -30.28 27.55
C HIS A 18 -1.35 -30.22 26.72
N CYS A 19 -1.43 -29.32 25.73
CA CYS A 19 -2.62 -29.17 24.89
C CYS A 19 -2.34 -29.61 23.45
N SER A 20 -3.23 -30.44 22.91
CA SER A 20 -3.16 -30.91 21.52
C SER A 20 -3.83 -29.97 20.51
N TYR A 21 -4.30 -28.80 20.96
CA TYR A 21 -4.96 -27.84 20.09
C TYR A 21 -3.93 -27.14 19.20
N ASN A 22 -4.15 -27.21 17.88
CA ASN A 22 -3.38 -26.48 16.90
C ASN A 22 -4.22 -25.32 16.34
N SER A 23 -3.81 -24.09 16.60
CA SER A 23 -4.57 -22.91 16.19
C SER A 23 -4.47 -22.68 14.69
N HIS A 24 -5.61 -22.53 14.04
CA HIS A 24 -5.70 -22.01 12.67
C HIS A 24 -5.95 -20.50 12.64
N VAL A 25 -5.93 -19.87 13.83
CA VAL A 25 -5.91 -18.43 14.02
C VAL A 25 -4.53 -18.03 14.50
N SER A 26 -3.79 -17.28 13.69
CA SER A 26 -2.40 -16.93 13.98
C SER A 26 -2.01 -15.59 13.39
N ILE A 27 -1.24 -14.81 14.15
CA ILE A 27 -0.60 -13.63 13.63
C ILE A 27 0.50 -14.05 12.64
N PHE A 28 0.51 -13.47 11.45
CA PHE A 28 1.56 -13.71 10.45
C PHE A 28 2.32 -12.44 10.08
N TYR A 29 1.79 -11.27 10.46
CA TYR A 29 2.44 -9.99 10.27
C TYR A 29 2.13 -9.06 11.46
N SER A 30 3.13 -8.33 11.92
CA SER A 30 2.97 -7.29 12.95
C SER A 30 3.95 -6.15 12.72
N ALA A 31 3.49 -4.92 12.81
CA ALA A 31 4.34 -3.74 12.73
C ALA A 31 3.77 -2.59 13.56
N SER A 32 4.58 -2.05 14.47
CA SER A 32 4.14 -1.03 15.44
C SER A 32 2.93 -1.53 16.25
N ASN A 33 1.79 -0.84 16.21
CA ASN A 33 0.54 -1.19 16.85
C ASN A 33 -0.46 -1.88 15.90
N ARG A 34 0.03 -2.57 14.86
CA ARG A 34 -0.78 -3.25 13.85
C ARG A 34 -0.47 -4.74 13.82
N GLY A 35 -1.51 -5.55 13.68
CA GLY A 35 -1.42 -6.99 13.51
C GLY A 35 -2.26 -7.47 12.32
N ALA A 36 -1.75 -8.43 11.55
CA ALA A 36 -2.54 -9.17 10.58
C ALA A 36 -2.55 -10.65 10.96
N TRP A 37 -3.77 -11.18 11.07
CA TRP A 37 -4.05 -12.51 11.55
C TRP A 37 -4.69 -13.34 10.45
N SER A 38 -4.22 -14.59 10.34
CA SER A 38 -4.91 -15.61 9.56
C SER A 38 -6.14 -16.06 10.35
N LEU A 39 -7.30 -16.11 9.70
CA LEU A 39 -8.50 -16.75 10.22
C LEU A 39 -8.81 -17.97 9.34
N GLY A 40 -8.11 -19.07 9.62
CA GLY A 40 -8.05 -20.23 8.74
C GLY A 40 -7.47 -19.87 7.37
N SER A 41 -7.88 -20.62 6.34
CA SER A 41 -7.44 -20.41 4.96
C SER A 41 -8.26 -19.37 4.19
N LYS A 42 -9.39 -18.90 4.75
CA LYS A 42 -10.37 -18.10 4.01
C LYS A 42 -10.29 -16.59 4.28
N PHE A 43 -9.95 -16.18 5.49
CA PHE A 43 -10.01 -14.79 5.89
C PHE A 43 -8.70 -14.29 6.50
N ILE A 44 -8.53 -12.98 6.44
CA ILE A 44 -7.51 -12.22 7.13
C ILE A 44 -8.23 -11.22 8.03
N LEU A 45 -7.76 -11.08 9.28
CA LEU A 45 -8.16 -10.03 10.20
C LEU A 45 -7.01 -9.04 10.32
N LYS A 46 -7.25 -7.78 9.97
CA LYS A 46 -6.37 -6.65 10.29
C LYS A 46 -6.85 -6.02 11.60
N GLU A 47 -5.93 -5.81 12.51
CA GLU A 47 -6.11 -5.16 13.81
C GLU A 47 -5.14 -3.99 13.91
N ARG A 48 -5.63 -2.81 14.27
CA ARG A 48 -4.82 -1.57 14.31
C ARG A 48 -5.52 -0.47 15.11
N SER A 49 -4.83 0.64 15.35
CA SER A 49 -5.46 1.88 15.79
C SER A 49 -6.36 2.48 14.69
N SER A 50 -7.49 3.07 15.09
CA SER A 50 -8.39 3.87 14.24
C SER A 50 -7.86 5.29 13.96
N ALA A 51 -6.76 5.66 14.61
CA ALA A 51 -6.03 6.91 14.40
C ALA A 51 -4.58 6.60 13.96
N PRO A 52 -4.12 7.13 12.81
CA PRO A 52 -4.87 7.92 11.82
C PRO A 52 -6.00 7.11 11.16
N PRO A 53 -6.98 7.78 10.52
CA PRO A 53 -8.04 7.09 9.77
C PRO A 53 -7.44 6.18 8.68
N ASN A 54 -8.10 5.05 8.44
CA ASN A 54 -7.77 4.12 7.37
C ASN A 54 -8.88 4.18 6.31
N PHE A 55 -8.48 4.30 5.04
CA PHE A 55 -9.41 4.43 3.91
C PHE A 55 -9.45 3.18 3.03
N GLU A 56 -8.87 2.06 3.48
CA GLU A 56 -8.75 0.83 2.68
C GLU A 56 -10.12 0.32 2.23
N ARG A 57 -11.12 0.23 3.14
CA ARG A 57 -12.47 -0.22 2.74
C ARG A 57 -13.10 0.70 1.70
N ALA A 58 -13.01 2.01 1.90
CA ALA A 58 -13.57 2.99 0.96
C ALA A 58 -12.91 2.89 -0.41
N ASN A 59 -11.58 2.75 -0.44
CA ASN A 59 -10.79 2.56 -1.66
C ASN A 59 -11.15 1.24 -2.35
N LEU A 60 -11.23 0.12 -1.63
CA LEU A 60 -11.65 -1.17 -2.19
C LEU A 60 -13.07 -1.09 -2.79
N GLN A 61 -14.03 -0.49 -2.09
CA GLN A 61 -15.39 -0.33 -2.61
C GLN A 61 -15.41 0.53 -3.87
N PHE A 62 -14.71 1.66 -3.86
CA PHE A 62 -14.62 2.55 -5.02
C PHE A 62 -14.02 1.82 -6.23
N LEU A 63 -12.86 1.18 -6.06
CA LEU A 63 -12.17 0.46 -7.13
C LEU A 63 -13.00 -0.70 -7.68
N SER A 64 -13.70 -1.45 -6.83
CA SER A 64 -14.57 -2.56 -7.27
C SER A 64 -15.66 -2.12 -8.25
N SER A 65 -16.07 -0.85 -8.17
CA SER A 65 -17.10 -0.27 -9.05
C SER A 65 -16.54 0.42 -10.29
N LYS A 66 -15.23 0.61 -10.37
CA LYS A 66 -14.56 1.45 -11.38
C LYS A 66 -13.53 0.71 -12.21
N THR A 67 -12.98 -0.40 -11.72
CA THR A 67 -11.88 -1.12 -12.36
C THR A 67 -12.15 -2.61 -12.39
N THR A 68 -11.35 -3.34 -13.16
CA THR A 68 -11.34 -4.81 -13.18
C THR A 68 -10.19 -5.38 -12.34
N ILE A 69 -9.57 -4.57 -11.49
CA ILE A 69 -8.43 -4.99 -10.68
C ILE A 69 -8.91 -6.09 -9.72
N PRO A 70 -8.22 -7.24 -9.65
CA PRO A 70 -8.50 -8.24 -8.65
C PRO A 70 -8.16 -7.67 -7.27
N ILE A 71 -9.20 -7.29 -6.53
CA ILE A 71 -9.08 -6.71 -5.19
C ILE A 71 -9.86 -7.53 -4.16
N LEU A 72 -9.55 -7.29 -2.90
CA LEU A 72 -10.21 -7.95 -1.78
C LEU A 72 -11.56 -7.34 -1.44
N GLN A 73 -12.46 -8.18 -0.93
CA GLN A 73 -13.72 -7.73 -0.36
C GLN A 73 -13.62 -7.73 1.17
N THR A 74 -14.01 -6.61 1.78
CA THR A 74 -14.26 -6.52 3.22
C THR A 74 -15.53 -7.28 3.57
N VAL A 75 -15.43 -8.20 4.53
CA VAL A 75 -16.55 -8.97 5.07
C VAL A 75 -17.23 -8.17 6.18
N GLN A 76 -16.43 -7.64 7.11
CA GLN A 76 -16.90 -6.87 8.24
C GLN A 76 -15.79 -5.95 8.75
N GLU A 77 -16.17 -4.82 9.32
CA GLU A 77 -15.28 -3.95 10.08
C GLU A 77 -16.01 -3.37 11.29
N TRP A 78 -15.27 -3.00 12.31
CA TRP A 78 -15.77 -2.27 13.47
C TRP A 78 -14.63 -1.56 14.19
N THR A 79 -15.00 -0.60 15.05
CA THR A 79 -14.09 0.10 15.94
C THR A 79 -14.62 -0.06 17.36
N GLU A 80 -13.75 -0.49 18.26
CA GLU A 80 -14.03 -0.56 19.70
C GLU A 80 -13.94 0.83 20.35
N ASP A 81 -14.51 0.97 21.55
CA ASP A 81 -14.53 2.24 22.30
C ASP A 81 -13.12 2.77 22.63
N ASP A 82 -12.12 1.89 22.70
CA ASP A 82 -10.72 2.24 22.95
C ASP A 82 -9.97 2.74 21.70
N GLY A 83 -10.64 2.80 20.56
CA GLY A 83 -10.06 3.20 19.28
C GLY A 83 -9.34 2.09 18.52
N THR A 84 -9.46 0.83 18.95
CA THR A 84 -8.99 -0.31 18.16
C THR A 84 -9.93 -0.59 17.01
N TYR A 85 -9.42 -0.60 15.80
CA TYR A 85 -10.14 -0.90 14.56
C TYR A 85 -9.80 -2.31 14.06
N PHE A 86 -10.84 -3.03 13.71
CA PHE A 86 -10.77 -4.38 13.17
C PHE A 86 -11.40 -4.46 11.80
N GLN A 87 -10.77 -5.19 10.89
CA GLN A 87 -11.27 -5.45 9.56
C GLN A 87 -11.05 -6.90 9.16
N ILE A 88 -12.14 -7.61 8.87
CA ILE A 88 -12.11 -8.95 8.30
C ILE A 88 -12.29 -8.85 6.79
N MET A 89 -11.40 -9.49 6.04
CA MET A 89 -11.45 -9.55 4.58
C MET A 89 -11.16 -10.96 4.08
N ASN A 90 -11.57 -11.24 2.84
CA ASN A 90 -11.19 -12.47 2.17
C ASN A 90 -9.66 -12.56 2.05
N ARG A 91 -9.11 -13.77 2.12
CA ARG A 91 -7.71 -14.01 1.79
C ARG A 91 -7.54 -14.01 0.28
N MET A 92 -6.58 -13.24 -0.23
CA MET A 92 -6.23 -13.28 -1.64
C MET A 92 -5.59 -14.65 -1.95
N LYS A 93 -5.89 -15.21 -3.13
CA LYS A 93 -5.23 -16.42 -3.59
C LYS A 93 -3.76 -16.17 -3.92
N GLY A 94 -3.00 -17.24 -4.04
CA GLY A 94 -1.57 -17.17 -4.34
C GLY A 94 -0.72 -16.75 -3.16
N GLN A 95 0.49 -16.28 -3.47
CA GLN A 95 1.49 -15.81 -2.51
C GLN A 95 2.00 -14.41 -2.91
N PRO A 96 2.57 -13.64 -1.98
CA PRO A 96 3.18 -12.35 -2.31
C PRO A 96 4.29 -12.50 -3.34
N LEU A 97 4.45 -11.49 -4.20
CA LEU A 97 5.49 -11.47 -5.22
C LEU A 97 6.88 -11.51 -4.59
N SER A 98 7.05 -10.89 -3.43
CA SER A 98 8.28 -10.95 -2.63
C SER A 98 8.77 -12.38 -2.37
N GLU A 99 7.84 -13.33 -2.17
CA GLU A 99 8.13 -14.76 -1.95
C GLU A 99 8.26 -15.54 -3.26
N ALA A 100 7.42 -15.24 -4.26
CA ALA A 100 7.43 -15.96 -5.54
C ALA A 100 8.64 -15.60 -6.44
N TRP A 101 9.02 -14.32 -6.46
CA TRP A 101 9.96 -13.75 -7.43
C TRP A 101 11.30 -14.50 -7.57
N PRO A 102 11.94 -15.02 -6.50
CA PRO A 102 13.20 -15.74 -6.64
C PRO A 102 13.11 -17.03 -7.47
N THR A 103 11.91 -17.62 -7.56
CA THR A 103 11.68 -18.91 -8.25
C THR A 103 10.95 -18.78 -9.58
N MET A 104 10.39 -17.60 -9.88
CA MET A 104 9.68 -17.34 -11.13
C MET A 104 10.60 -17.36 -12.34
N SER A 105 10.09 -17.87 -13.47
CA SER A 105 10.77 -17.75 -14.76
C SER A 105 10.79 -16.28 -15.22
N GLN A 106 11.74 -15.93 -16.09
CA GLN A 106 11.78 -14.57 -16.66
C GLN A 106 10.48 -14.23 -17.38
N THR A 107 9.89 -15.18 -18.11
CA THR A 107 8.60 -14.99 -18.80
C THR A 107 7.46 -14.66 -17.82
N ASP A 108 7.42 -15.31 -16.66
CA ASP A 108 6.36 -15.03 -15.66
C ASP A 108 6.59 -13.67 -15.00
N LYS A 109 7.85 -13.27 -14.75
CA LYS A 109 8.19 -11.94 -14.23
C LYS A 109 7.73 -10.82 -15.16
N GLU A 110 8.01 -10.96 -16.45
CA GLU A 110 7.56 -10.04 -17.51
C GLU A 110 6.02 -10.01 -17.58
N ARG A 111 5.37 -11.18 -17.49
CA ARG A 111 3.90 -11.29 -17.51
C ARG A 111 3.25 -10.54 -16.36
N VAL A 112 3.71 -10.78 -15.12
CA VAL A 112 3.17 -10.10 -13.94
C VAL A 112 3.39 -8.59 -14.03
N ALA A 113 4.54 -8.14 -14.53
CA ALA A 113 4.82 -6.71 -14.75
C ALA A 113 3.86 -6.08 -15.77
N SER A 114 3.63 -6.74 -16.90
CA SER A 114 2.67 -6.29 -17.91
C SER A 114 1.25 -6.21 -17.35
N GLN A 115 0.80 -7.25 -16.63
CA GLN A 115 -0.52 -7.27 -16.01
C GLN A 115 -0.69 -6.16 -14.98
N THR A 116 0.31 -5.92 -14.13
CA THR A 116 0.29 -4.78 -13.20
C THR A 116 0.17 -3.46 -13.94
N ALA A 117 0.95 -3.23 -15.00
CA ALA A 117 0.88 -1.99 -15.79
C ALA A 117 -0.50 -1.79 -16.44
N GLU A 118 -1.14 -2.85 -16.91
CA GLU A 118 -2.51 -2.80 -17.44
C GLU A 118 -3.52 -2.36 -16.38
N TYR A 119 -3.39 -2.83 -15.14
CA TYR A 119 -4.24 -2.40 -14.02
C TYR A 119 -3.96 -0.96 -13.59
N LEU A 120 -2.67 -0.56 -13.53
CA LEU A 120 -2.31 0.82 -13.24
C LEU A 120 -2.88 1.79 -14.28
N LYS A 121 -2.94 1.38 -15.56
CA LYS A 121 -3.57 2.19 -16.61
C LYS A 121 -5.05 2.45 -16.32
N GLN A 122 -5.79 1.50 -15.76
CA GLN A 122 -7.19 1.74 -15.36
C GLN A 122 -7.29 2.78 -14.24
N LEU A 123 -6.34 2.79 -13.30
CA LEU A 123 -6.29 3.82 -12.26
C LEU A 123 -6.03 5.21 -12.85
N ARG A 124 -5.25 5.29 -13.93
CA ARG A 124 -4.98 6.56 -14.63
C ARG A 124 -6.20 7.20 -15.27
N GLU A 125 -7.24 6.42 -15.56
CA GLU A 125 -8.51 6.92 -16.10
C GLU A 125 -9.40 7.56 -15.00
N LEU A 126 -9.04 7.38 -13.74
CA LEU A 126 -9.75 7.94 -12.59
C LEU A 126 -9.10 9.27 -12.19
N HIS A 127 -9.81 10.36 -12.46
CA HIS A 127 -9.32 11.73 -12.26
C HIS A 127 -9.99 12.43 -11.07
N SER A 128 -9.26 13.38 -10.47
CA SER A 128 -9.81 14.40 -9.58
C SER A 128 -9.28 15.77 -9.98
N ASP A 129 -10.01 16.82 -9.57
CA ASP A 129 -9.60 18.22 -9.74
C ASP A 129 -8.48 18.61 -8.76
N ARG A 130 -8.23 17.79 -7.74
CA ARG A 130 -7.24 18.03 -6.69
C ARG A 130 -6.56 16.75 -6.22
N MET A 131 -5.40 16.92 -5.61
CA MET A 131 -4.69 15.89 -4.89
C MET A 131 -5.38 15.63 -3.55
N GLU A 132 -5.97 14.44 -3.38
CA GLU A 132 -6.81 14.10 -2.23
C GLU A 132 -7.02 12.58 -2.12
N SER A 133 -7.39 12.10 -0.94
CA SER A 133 -8.09 10.81 -0.82
C SER A 133 -9.59 10.98 -1.14
N LEU A 134 -10.33 9.87 -1.22
CA LEU A 134 -11.73 9.88 -1.60
C LEU A 134 -12.57 10.84 -0.73
N GLY A 135 -13.32 11.71 -1.38
CA GLY A 135 -14.26 12.61 -0.70
C GLY A 135 -13.60 13.80 0.02
N GLY A 136 -12.48 14.33 -0.47
CA GLY A 136 -11.85 15.51 0.15
C GLY A 136 -10.95 15.20 1.35
N GLN A 137 -10.67 13.92 1.59
CA GLN A 137 -9.86 13.51 2.74
C GLN A 137 -8.36 13.70 2.47
N PRO A 138 -7.54 13.89 3.52
CA PRO A 138 -6.11 14.00 3.35
C PRO A 138 -5.47 12.68 2.88
N LEU A 139 -4.32 12.81 2.22
CA LEU A 139 -3.47 11.70 1.81
C LEU A 139 -2.47 11.34 2.91
N TYR A 140 -2.10 10.06 2.99
CA TYR A 140 -1.16 9.52 3.97
C TYR A 140 -0.04 8.78 3.25
N ASP A 141 0.90 9.52 2.66
CA ASP A 141 2.04 8.98 1.91
C ASP A 141 3.35 9.47 2.52
N ALA A 142 4.03 8.56 3.23
CA ALA A 142 5.29 8.87 3.92
C ALA A 142 6.51 8.95 2.96
N PHE A 143 6.36 8.49 1.71
CA PHE A 143 7.41 8.57 0.70
C PHE A 143 7.42 9.94 0.01
N LEU A 144 6.24 10.51 -0.26
CA LEU A 144 6.10 11.86 -0.81
C LEU A 144 6.30 12.94 0.25
N PHE A 145 5.82 12.69 1.49
CA PHE A 145 5.89 13.63 2.60
C PHE A 145 6.65 13.06 3.81
N PRO A 146 7.97 12.79 3.68
CA PRO A 146 8.77 12.26 4.77
C PRO A 146 8.94 13.28 5.93
N PRO A 147 9.25 12.83 7.16
CA PRO A 147 9.48 11.44 7.58
C PRO A 147 8.33 10.85 8.41
N LYS A 148 7.22 11.57 8.63
CA LYS A 148 6.23 11.22 9.64
C LYS A 148 5.10 10.36 9.06
N TYR A 149 5.07 9.10 9.48
CA TYR A 149 3.91 8.23 9.24
C TYR A 149 2.66 8.74 9.98
N GLY A 150 1.51 8.60 9.35
CA GLY A 150 0.20 8.92 9.93
C GLY A 150 -0.14 10.40 10.01
N VAL A 151 0.59 11.25 9.31
CA VAL A 151 0.23 12.65 9.09
C VAL A 151 -0.56 12.75 7.79
N GLY A 152 -1.71 13.43 7.84
CA GLY A 152 -2.53 13.69 6.67
C GLY A 152 -2.08 14.95 5.93
N HIS A 153 -2.03 14.88 4.60
CA HIS A 153 -1.60 15.97 3.73
C HIS A 153 -2.69 16.33 2.71
N GLY A 154 -2.86 17.62 2.47
CA GLY A 154 -3.83 18.14 1.51
C GLY A 154 -5.25 18.25 2.08
N PRO A 155 -6.26 18.40 1.19
CA PRO A 155 -6.14 18.37 -0.27
C PRO A 155 -5.32 19.52 -0.87
N PHE A 156 -4.74 19.32 -2.06
CA PHE A 156 -3.96 20.34 -2.79
C PHE A 156 -4.46 20.49 -4.23
N SER A 157 -4.50 21.71 -4.76
CA SER A 157 -5.03 22.01 -6.10
C SER A 157 -4.02 22.76 -6.99
N SER A 158 -2.76 22.89 -6.56
CA SER A 158 -1.71 23.58 -7.32
C SER A 158 -0.31 23.06 -7.03
N ASP A 159 0.60 23.32 -7.97
CA ASP A 159 2.04 23.04 -7.85
C ASP A 159 2.65 23.75 -6.63
N ASP A 160 2.18 24.97 -6.33
CA ASP A 160 2.67 25.78 -5.21
C ASP A 160 2.29 25.19 -3.85
N GLU A 161 1.05 24.68 -3.72
CA GLU A 161 0.61 24.02 -2.49
C GLU A 161 1.35 22.69 -2.27
N LEU A 162 1.50 21.89 -3.31
CA LEU A 162 2.28 20.64 -3.25
C LEU A 162 3.74 20.93 -2.86
N TRP A 163 4.37 21.91 -3.51
CA TRP A 163 5.74 22.30 -3.20
C TRP A 163 5.86 22.83 -1.77
N ALA A 164 4.94 23.69 -1.33
CA ALA A 164 4.93 24.22 0.03
C ALA A 164 4.91 23.08 1.06
N GLU A 165 4.12 22.04 0.84
CA GLU A 165 4.08 20.87 1.70
C GLU A 165 5.38 20.05 1.64
N MET A 166 5.82 19.64 0.46
CA MET A 166 7.05 18.85 0.28
C MET A 166 8.27 19.55 0.89
N SER A 167 8.35 20.88 0.72
CA SER A 167 9.47 21.69 1.19
C SER A 167 9.63 21.73 2.71
N LYS A 168 8.60 21.35 3.49
CA LYS A 168 8.67 21.22 4.96
C LYS A 168 9.64 20.12 5.40
N SER A 169 9.86 19.10 4.55
CA SER A 169 10.82 18.02 4.80
C SER A 169 12.25 18.39 4.38
N LEU A 170 12.42 19.50 3.63
CA LEU A 170 13.68 19.90 3.01
C LEU A 170 14.38 21.04 3.76
N THR A 171 14.06 21.28 5.04
CA THR A 171 14.62 22.40 5.82
C THR A 171 16.14 22.33 5.99
N HIS A 172 16.74 21.13 5.88
CA HIS A 172 18.17 20.91 5.93
C HIS A 172 18.87 21.01 4.57
N VAL A 173 18.12 21.19 3.48
CA VAL A 173 18.64 21.32 2.12
C VAL A 173 18.93 22.78 1.80
N GLN A 174 20.07 23.07 1.17
CA GLN A 174 20.45 24.43 0.76
C GLN A 174 19.40 25.05 -0.17
N GLU A 175 19.17 26.36 -0.05
CA GLU A 175 18.11 27.05 -0.79
C GLU A 175 18.32 26.96 -2.31
N GLU A 176 19.56 27.06 -2.79
CA GLU A 176 19.90 26.93 -4.20
C GLU A 176 19.55 25.55 -4.77
N VAL A 177 19.62 24.51 -3.93
CA VAL A 177 19.22 23.15 -4.30
C VAL A 177 17.69 23.02 -4.27
N ARG A 178 17.02 23.62 -3.28
CA ARG A 178 15.54 23.64 -3.20
C ARG A 178 14.92 24.33 -4.41
N VAL A 179 15.47 25.47 -4.85
CA VAL A 179 15.03 26.17 -6.07
C VAL A 179 15.16 25.27 -7.29
N LYS A 180 16.32 24.63 -7.50
CA LYS A 180 16.54 23.70 -8.62
C LYS A 180 15.64 22.47 -8.57
N LEU A 181 15.34 21.97 -7.37
CA LEU A 181 14.39 20.86 -7.19
C LEU A 181 12.98 21.28 -7.61
N ARG A 182 12.51 22.47 -7.20
CA ARG A 182 11.21 23.03 -7.60
C ARG A 182 11.13 23.20 -9.12
N GLU A 183 12.17 23.74 -9.75
CA GLU A 183 12.24 23.96 -11.20
C GLU A 183 12.19 22.65 -12.02
N ARG A 184 12.60 21.52 -11.41
CA ARG A 184 12.62 20.20 -12.06
C ARG A 184 11.42 19.33 -11.68
N LEU A 185 10.59 19.75 -10.74
CA LEU A 185 9.42 19.00 -10.34
C LEU A 185 8.39 19.09 -11.48
N PRO A 186 7.82 17.97 -11.96
CA PRO A 186 6.75 18.03 -12.94
C PRO A 186 5.51 18.71 -12.36
N THR A 187 4.61 19.18 -13.21
CA THR A 187 3.34 19.76 -12.78
C THR A 187 2.54 18.77 -11.93
N ALA A 188 1.86 19.25 -10.91
CA ALA A 188 1.08 18.42 -10.00
C ALA A 188 -0.15 17.82 -10.70
N ALA A 189 -0.79 18.56 -11.60
CA ALA A 189 -1.88 18.06 -12.42
C ALA A 189 -1.36 17.36 -13.70
N PRO A 190 -2.12 16.41 -14.28
CA PRO A 190 -3.40 15.86 -13.79
C PRO A 190 -3.24 14.98 -12.53
N TYR A 191 -4.27 14.99 -11.68
CA TYR A 191 -4.37 14.10 -10.53
C TYR A 191 -5.08 12.81 -10.94
N THR A 192 -4.43 11.67 -10.71
CA THR A 192 -4.96 10.35 -11.04
C THR A 192 -4.90 9.42 -9.84
N PHE A 193 -5.81 8.46 -9.80
CA PHE A 193 -5.82 7.49 -8.73
C PHE A 193 -4.53 6.67 -8.75
N THR A 194 -3.90 6.52 -7.59
CA THR A 194 -2.56 5.96 -7.38
C THR A 194 -2.64 5.05 -6.15
N HIS A 195 -1.91 3.93 -6.17
CA HIS A 195 -1.89 2.97 -5.07
C HIS A 195 -1.21 3.54 -3.82
N GLY A 196 -0.12 4.29 -3.98
CA GLY A 196 0.63 4.94 -2.89
C GLY A 196 1.61 4.03 -2.15
N ASP A 197 1.40 2.71 -2.16
CA ASP A 197 2.35 1.73 -1.59
C ASP A 197 2.56 0.49 -2.49
N LEU A 198 2.88 0.70 -3.77
CA LEU A 198 3.02 -0.39 -4.74
C LEU A 198 4.35 -1.14 -4.60
N THR A 199 4.38 -2.09 -3.67
CA THR A 199 5.57 -2.89 -3.31
C THR A 199 5.37 -4.37 -3.66
N ASP A 200 6.46 -5.14 -3.73
CA ASP A 200 6.44 -6.58 -4.01
C ASP A 200 5.63 -7.42 -2.99
N VAL A 201 5.46 -6.94 -1.76
CA VAL A 201 4.58 -7.61 -0.77
C VAL A 201 3.09 -7.40 -1.04
N ASN A 202 2.73 -6.38 -1.82
CA ASN A 202 1.34 -6.00 -2.13
C ASN A 202 0.84 -6.54 -3.48
N ILE A 203 1.70 -7.26 -4.22
CA ILE A 203 1.34 -7.96 -5.46
C ILE A 203 1.17 -9.45 -5.17
N MET A 204 0.00 -10.00 -5.47
CA MET A 204 -0.31 -11.42 -5.24
C MET A 204 -0.25 -12.20 -6.55
N VAL A 205 0.45 -13.34 -6.54
CA VAL A 205 0.65 -14.17 -7.73
C VAL A 205 0.31 -15.64 -7.51
N GLU A 206 -0.24 -16.27 -8.54
CA GLU A 206 -0.56 -17.70 -8.61
C GLU A 206 -0.25 -18.19 -10.03
N ASP A 207 0.45 -19.32 -10.17
CA ASP A 207 0.81 -19.93 -11.46
C ASP A 207 1.43 -18.93 -12.48
N GLY A 208 2.28 -18.02 -12.00
CA GLY A 208 2.95 -17.02 -12.84
C GLY A 208 2.04 -15.91 -13.37
N HIS A 209 0.86 -15.71 -12.76
CA HIS A 209 -0.08 -14.64 -13.10
C HIS A 209 -0.37 -13.77 -11.87
N LEU A 210 -0.62 -12.49 -12.10
CA LEU A 210 -1.15 -11.59 -11.08
C LEU A 210 -2.61 -11.97 -10.78
N VAL A 211 -2.90 -12.21 -9.50
CA VAL A 211 -4.23 -12.58 -9.00
C VAL A 211 -4.79 -11.61 -7.97
N GLY A 212 -3.98 -10.64 -7.52
CA GLY A 212 -4.42 -9.60 -6.60
C GLY A 212 -3.46 -8.43 -6.46
N ILE A 213 -4.01 -7.26 -6.18
CA ILE A 213 -3.28 -6.11 -5.61
C ILE A 213 -3.96 -5.76 -4.28
N ILE A 214 -3.18 -5.70 -3.21
CA ILE A 214 -3.69 -5.53 -1.84
C ILE A 214 -3.09 -4.28 -1.18
N ASP A 215 -3.63 -3.93 -0.01
CA ASP A 215 -3.15 -2.83 0.84
C ASP A 215 -3.35 -1.43 0.24
N TRP A 216 -4.59 -1.13 -0.11
CA TRP A 216 -5.01 0.14 -0.72
C TRP A 216 -5.20 1.28 0.30
N GLU A 217 -4.57 1.22 1.48
CA GLU A 217 -4.79 2.21 2.53
C GLU A 217 -4.19 3.58 2.24
N ALA A 218 -3.09 3.62 1.48
CA ALA A 218 -2.41 4.84 1.07
C ALA A 218 -2.97 5.43 -0.24
N ALA A 219 -3.95 4.76 -0.85
CA ALA A 219 -4.43 5.11 -2.17
C ALA A 219 -5.29 6.39 -2.17
N GLY A 220 -5.20 7.11 -3.29
CA GLY A 220 -5.91 8.35 -3.52
C GLY A 220 -5.51 8.98 -4.85
N TYR A 221 -5.92 10.23 -5.08
CA TYR A 221 -5.55 11.02 -6.25
C TYR A 221 -4.23 11.75 -5.99
N PHE A 222 -3.20 11.37 -6.73
CA PHE A 222 -1.86 11.97 -6.68
C PHE A 222 -1.52 12.56 -8.05
N PRO A 223 -0.49 13.41 -8.14
CA PRO A 223 0.09 13.76 -9.42
C PRO A 223 0.37 12.50 -10.23
N ALA A 224 -0.01 12.48 -11.51
CA ALA A 224 0.08 11.25 -12.28
C ALA A 224 1.53 10.73 -12.40
N TRP A 225 2.56 11.57 -12.24
CA TRP A 225 3.95 11.12 -12.21
C TRP A 225 4.33 10.36 -10.93
N TRP A 226 3.53 10.44 -9.86
CA TRP A 226 3.92 9.95 -8.53
C TRP A 226 4.17 8.44 -8.48
N GLU A 227 3.25 7.62 -8.97
CA GLU A 227 3.43 6.15 -8.96
C GLU A 227 4.74 5.76 -9.69
N PHE A 228 5.01 6.37 -10.86
CA PHE A 228 6.22 6.11 -11.64
C PHE A 228 7.49 6.53 -10.87
N ALA A 229 7.44 7.70 -10.20
CA ALA A 229 8.53 8.17 -9.35
C ALA A 229 8.75 7.24 -8.15
N ALA A 230 7.68 6.77 -7.50
CA ALA A 230 7.71 5.86 -6.37
C ALA A 230 8.34 4.51 -6.72
N LEU A 231 8.30 4.07 -7.99
CA LEU A 231 9.04 2.89 -8.45
C LEU A 231 10.58 3.02 -8.34
N SER A 232 11.12 4.22 -8.07
CA SER A 232 12.56 4.40 -7.80
C SER A 232 12.92 4.07 -6.36
N ILE A 233 11.91 4.01 -5.48
CA ILE A 233 12.08 3.71 -4.07
C ILE A 233 12.01 2.20 -3.92
N GLY A 234 13.17 1.58 -3.69
CA GLY A 234 13.27 0.14 -3.48
C GLY A 234 13.36 -0.22 -2.00
N LEU A 235 12.47 -1.11 -1.54
CA LEU A 235 12.44 -1.57 -0.14
C LEU A 235 13.14 -2.92 0.08
N GLY A 236 13.83 -3.42 -0.94
CA GLY A 236 14.57 -4.68 -0.91
C GLY A 236 15.06 -5.06 -2.28
N ARG A 237 15.87 -6.11 -2.36
CA ARG A 237 16.41 -6.58 -3.64
C ARG A 237 15.30 -7.01 -4.61
N VAL A 238 14.33 -7.78 -4.12
CA VAL A 238 13.20 -8.25 -4.94
C VAL A 238 12.36 -7.08 -5.42
N ASP A 239 11.95 -6.19 -4.51
CA ASP A 239 11.21 -4.97 -4.84
C ASP A 239 11.92 -4.11 -5.92
N VAL A 240 13.24 -3.92 -5.82
CA VAL A 240 14.02 -3.20 -6.85
C VAL A 240 13.96 -3.90 -8.20
N GLU A 241 14.24 -5.21 -8.25
CA GLU A 241 14.24 -5.99 -9.51
C GLU A 241 12.84 -6.01 -10.15
N TRP A 242 11.80 -6.16 -9.33
CA TRP A 242 10.41 -6.10 -9.75
C TRP A 242 10.05 -4.74 -10.34
N LYS A 243 10.31 -3.66 -9.61
CA LYS A 243 9.99 -2.29 -10.04
C LYS A 243 10.74 -1.90 -11.32
N GLN A 244 11.98 -2.35 -11.49
CA GLN A 244 12.72 -2.20 -12.75
C GLN A 244 12.04 -2.93 -13.91
N THR A 245 11.45 -4.10 -13.65
CA THR A 245 10.69 -4.85 -14.66
C THR A 245 9.38 -4.12 -15.01
N LEU A 246 8.61 -3.72 -14.01
CA LEU A 246 7.36 -2.95 -14.17
C LEU A 246 7.56 -1.65 -14.96
N ARG A 247 8.63 -0.92 -14.68
CA ARG A 247 8.97 0.33 -15.39
C ARG A 247 9.06 0.21 -16.90
N ARG A 248 9.42 -0.97 -17.42
CA ARG A 248 9.50 -1.21 -18.88
C ARG A 248 8.13 -1.23 -19.55
N TYR A 249 7.06 -1.44 -18.77
CA TYR A 249 5.68 -1.51 -19.23
C TYR A 249 4.88 -0.25 -18.93
N MET A 250 5.39 0.63 -18.06
CA MET A 250 4.78 1.93 -17.81
C MET A 250 5.28 2.95 -18.85
N PRO A 251 4.43 3.89 -19.28
CA PRO A 251 4.90 5.00 -20.09
C PRO A 251 5.93 5.81 -19.27
N SER A 252 7.01 6.24 -19.90
CA SER A 252 8.00 7.11 -19.23
C SER A 252 7.32 8.40 -18.77
N ALA A 253 7.76 8.98 -17.64
CA ALA A 253 7.28 10.28 -17.17
C ALA A 253 7.24 11.34 -18.30
N ASP A 254 8.25 11.38 -19.18
CA ASP A 254 8.32 12.32 -20.33
C ASP A 254 7.28 12.06 -21.45
N ARG A 255 6.54 10.95 -21.39
CA ARG A 255 5.46 10.58 -22.33
C ARG A 255 4.08 10.62 -21.70
N GLU A 256 4.00 10.79 -20.38
CA GLU A 256 2.74 10.96 -19.64
C GLU A 256 2.35 12.44 -19.47
N PHE A 257 3.29 13.39 -19.68
CA PHE A 257 3.10 14.84 -19.48
C PHE A 257 3.64 15.67 -20.65
#